data_AF-A0A0F9HNZ4-F1
#
_entry.id   AF-A0A0F9HNZ4-F1
#
_cell.length_a   1.000
_cell.length_b   1.000
_cell.length_c   1.000
_cell.angle_alpha   90.00
_cell.angle_beta   90.00
_cell.angle_gamma   90.00
#
_symmetry.space_group_name_H-M   'P 1'
#
loop_
_entity.id
_entity.type
_entity.pdbx_description
1 polymer ?
#
loop_
_entity_poly.entity_id
_entity_poly.type
_entity_poly.pdbx_seq_one_letter_code
_entity_poly.pdbx_strand_id
1 'polypeptide(L)'
;MTAHMYQEGNQEAMLGEFFKDKPRDSYVIATKVIPPGLTDFMTGEIGEEFSVEAYLEMFETSLKRLQMDYVDIFYQHVVATEDAVLRDDLLGA
;
A
#
# COMPACT_ATOMS: atom_id res chain seq x y z
N MET A 1 -8.84 8.30 -0.86
CA MET A 1 -7.68 7.41 -1.09
C MET A 1 -6.42 8.07 -0.54
N THR A 2 -5.44 7.27 -0.10
CA THR A 2 -4.15 7.73 0.45
C THR A 2 -3.02 6.81 -0.07
N ALA A 3 -1.79 6.98 0.42
CA ALA A 3 -0.64 6.12 0.13
C ALA A 3 0.37 6.11 1.28
N HIS A 4 1.08 5.00 1.44
CA HIS A 4 2.13 4.82 2.45
C HIS A 4 3.19 5.93 2.45
N MET A 5 3.57 6.41 1.26
CA MET A 5 4.64 7.40 1.07
C MET A 5 4.16 8.84 1.01
N TYR A 6 2.86 9.09 1.01
CA TYR A 6 2.36 10.46 0.87
C TYR A 6 2.67 11.28 2.11
N GLN A 7 3.44 12.36 1.91
CA GLN A 7 3.90 13.26 2.96
C GLN A 7 4.56 12.49 4.12
N GLU A 8 5.40 11.50 3.80
CA GLU A 8 6.11 10.67 4.79
C GLU A 8 5.15 9.93 5.75
N GLY A 9 3.94 9.59 5.26
CA GLY A 9 2.92 8.91 6.06
C GLY A 9 1.98 9.84 6.82
N ASN A 10 2.23 11.15 6.83
CA ASN A 10 1.37 12.11 7.54
C ASN A 10 -0.05 12.16 6.98
N GLN A 11 -0.23 11.88 5.69
CA GLN A 11 -1.57 11.83 5.12
C GLN A 11 -2.40 10.68 5.70
N GLU A 12 -1.81 9.49 5.86
CA GLU A 12 -2.47 8.34 6.49
C GLU A 12 -2.81 8.64 7.96
N ALA A 13 -1.89 9.23 8.71
CA ALA A 13 -2.12 9.63 10.10
C ALA A 13 -3.26 10.65 10.23
N MET A 14 -3.28 11.67 9.37
CA MET A 14 -4.35 12.68 9.34
C MET A 14 -5.71 12.04 9.05
N LEU A 15 -5.79 11.13 8.08
CA LEU A 15 -7.04 10.43 7.76
C LEU A 15 -7.48 9.52 8.92
N GLY A 16 -6.55 8.80 9.55
CA GLY A 16 -6.84 7.98 10.72
C GLY A 16 -7.50 8.81 11.84
N GLU A 17 -6.90 9.96 12.17
CA GLU A 17 -7.48 10.89 13.16
C GLU A 17 -8.85 11.44 12.74
N PHE A 18 -9.06 11.72 11.46
CA PHE A 18 -10.34 12.23 10.97
C PHE A 18 -11.46 11.19 11.01
N PHE A 19 -11.14 9.92 10.74
CA PHE A 19 -12.11 8.83 10.61
C PHE A 19 -12.35 8.03 11.90
N LYS A 20 -11.50 8.16 12.93
CA LYS A 20 -11.58 7.33 14.16
C LYS A 20 -12.94 7.32 14.87
N ASP A 21 -13.67 8.43 14.83
CA ASP A 21 -14.98 8.57 15.49
C ASP A 21 -16.17 8.33 14.53
N LYS A 22 -15.91 7.85 13.31
CA LYS A 22 -16.94 7.55 12.31
C LYS A 22 -17.16 6.03 12.23
N PRO A 23 -18.41 5.57 12.02
CA PRO A 23 -18.66 4.15 11.79
C PRO A 23 -17.83 3.63 10.62
N ARG A 24 -17.08 2.53 10.81
CA ARG A 24 -16.13 2.01 9.80
C ARG A 24 -16.82 1.63 8.48
N ASP A 25 -18.07 1.19 8.55
CA ASP A 25 -18.93 0.82 7.43
C ASP A 25 -19.56 2.01 6.67
N SER A 26 -19.35 3.24 7.16
CA SER A 26 -19.90 4.46 6.52
C SER A 26 -19.03 5.03 5.40
N TYR A 27 -17.86 4.45 5.13
CA TYR A 27 -16.94 4.93 4.11
C TYR A 27 -16.12 3.79 3.50
N VAL A 28 -15.58 4.07 2.29
CA VAL A 28 -14.60 3.23 1.60
C VAL A 28 -13.25 3.92 1.68
N ILE A 29 -12.23 3.21 2.14
CA ILE A 29 -10.85 3.68 2.19
C ILE A 29 -9.93 2.76 1.41
N ALA A 30 -9.01 3.40 0.69
CA ALA A 30 -7.96 2.72 -0.04
C ALA A 30 -6.62 3.35 0.27
N THR A 31 -5.60 2.51 0.46
CA THR A 31 -4.19 2.90 0.51
C THR A 31 -3.40 2.10 -0.52
N LYS A 32 -2.13 2.48 -0.69
CA LYS A 32 -1.23 1.88 -1.66
C LYS A 32 0.21 1.98 -1.22
N VAL A 33 0.97 0.94 -1.52
CA VAL A 33 2.39 0.81 -1.19
C VAL A 33 3.17 0.69 -2.50
N ILE A 34 4.33 1.33 -2.54
CA ILE A 34 5.30 1.14 -3.63
C ILE A 34 6.05 -0.16 -3.31
N PRO A 35 6.16 -1.11 -4.27
CA PRO A 35 6.91 -2.34 -4.05
C PRO A 35 8.32 -2.06 -3.54
N PRO A 36 8.78 -2.74 -2.48
CA PRO A 36 10.19 -2.76 -2.09
C PRO A 36 11.05 -3.17 -3.29
N GLY A 37 12.17 -2.49 -3.49
CA GLY A 37 13.05 -2.77 -4.62
C GLY A 37 12.57 -2.21 -5.96
N LEU A 38 11.55 -1.36 -6.01
CA LEU A 38 11.25 -0.58 -7.23
C LEU A 38 12.47 0.27 -7.62
N THR A 39 13.03 0.03 -8.81
CA THR A 39 14.22 0.72 -9.31
C THR A 39 13.87 1.90 -10.21
N ASP A 40 12.74 1.85 -10.91
CA ASP A 40 12.30 2.90 -11.83
C ASP A 40 10.76 3.03 -11.82
N PHE A 41 10.29 4.25 -11.55
CA PHE A 41 8.86 4.60 -11.47
C PHE A 41 8.14 4.64 -12.82
N MET A 42 8.88 4.87 -13.91
CA MET A 42 8.35 4.96 -15.27
C MET A 42 8.19 3.59 -15.89
N THR A 43 9.16 2.70 -15.68
CA THR A 43 9.13 1.33 -16.20
C THR A 43 8.41 0.36 -15.29
N GLY A 44 8.25 0.70 -14.00
CA GLY A 44 7.69 -0.21 -12.99
C GLY A 44 8.58 -1.42 -12.70
N GLU A 45 9.86 -1.31 -13.01
CA GLU A 45 10.84 -2.38 -12.79
C GLU A 45 11.06 -2.58 -11.29
N ILE A 46 10.92 -3.83 -10.85
CA ILE A 46 11.12 -4.24 -9.46
C ILE A 46 12.35 -5.15 -9.44
N GLY A 47 13.38 -4.73 -8.73
CA GLY A 47 14.63 -5.48 -8.59
C GLY A 47 14.49 -6.74 -7.73
N GLU A 48 15.61 -7.46 -7.60
CA GLU A 48 15.71 -8.71 -6.83
C GLU A 48 15.47 -8.52 -5.32
N GLU A 49 15.51 -7.28 -4.82
CA GLU A 49 15.28 -6.95 -3.40
C GLU A 49 13.79 -6.98 -3.00
N PHE A 50 12.89 -7.30 -3.92
CA PHE A 50 11.48 -7.44 -3.59
C PHE A 50 11.24 -8.61 -2.63
N SER A 51 10.47 -8.33 -1.58
CA SER A 51 9.97 -9.31 -0.63
C SER A 51 8.51 -9.01 -0.35
N VAL A 52 7.67 -10.06 -0.43
CA VAL A 52 6.25 -9.98 -0.06
C VAL A 52 6.11 -9.64 1.41
N GLU A 53 6.97 -10.19 2.27
CA GLU A 53 6.99 -9.88 3.69
C GLU A 53 7.26 -8.39 3.94
N ALA A 54 8.29 -7.83 3.32
CA ALA A 54 8.60 -6.40 3.45
C ALA A 54 7.47 -5.51 2.90
N TYR A 55 6.84 -5.92 1.80
CA TYR A 55 5.69 -5.23 1.21
C TYR A 55 4.49 -5.21 2.16
N LEU A 56 4.20 -6.34 2.80
CA LEU A 56 3.13 -6.46 3.80
C LEU A 56 3.47 -5.72 5.09
N GLU A 57 4.72 -5.70 5.56
CA GLU A 57 5.14 -4.90 6.72
C GLU A 57 4.91 -3.39 6.51
N MET A 58 5.15 -2.89 5.28
CA MET A 58 4.81 -1.52 4.92
C MET A 58 3.30 -1.28 4.97
N PHE A 59 2.49 -2.23 4.49
CA PHE A 59 1.04 -2.15 4.59
C PHE A 59 0.53 -2.17 6.05
N GLU A 60 1.10 -3.02 6.91
CA GLU A 60 0.81 -3.04 8.34
C GLU A 60 1.15 -1.71 9.02
N THR A 61 2.22 -1.05 8.58
CA THR A 61 2.55 0.30 9.04
C THR A 61 1.50 1.33 8.60
N SER A 62 0.98 1.21 7.38
CA SER A 62 -0.15 2.03 6.89
C SER A 62 -1.41 1.82 7.73
N LEU A 63 -1.75 0.57 8.08
CA LEU A 63 -2.89 0.26 8.94
C LEU A 63 -2.75 0.90 10.34
N LYS A 64 -1.56 0.84 10.93
CA LYS A 64 -1.26 1.51 12.22
C LYS A 64 -1.46 3.01 12.15
N ARG A 65 -0.98 3.68 11.08
CA ARG A 65 -1.18 5.13 10.90
C ARG A 65 -2.64 5.48 10.68
N LEU A 66 -3.36 4.66 9.92
CA LEU A 66 -4.80 4.81 9.68
C LEU A 66 -5.66 4.48 10.90
N GLN A 67 -5.12 3.78 11.90
CA GLN A 67 -5.85 3.27 13.07
C GLN A 67 -7.01 2.34 12.68
N MET A 68 -6.75 1.42 11.75
CA MET A 68 -7.75 0.50 11.21
C MET A 68 -7.20 -0.92 11.13
N ASP A 69 -8.08 -1.91 11.28
CA ASP A 69 -7.72 -3.32 11.09
C ASP A 69 -7.66 -3.72 9.61
N TYR A 70 -8.33 -2.97 8.73
CA TYR A 70 -8.36 -3.24 7.29
C TYR A 70 -8.67 -1.98 6.47
N VAL A 71 -8.24 -2.01 5.19
CA VAL A 71 -8.71 -1.10 4.14
C VAL A 71 -9.62 -1.86 3.19
N ASP A 72 -10.54 -1.15 2.53
CA ASP A 72 -11.46 -1.77 1.57
C ASP A 72 -10.73 -2.18 0.28
N ILE A 73 -9.70 -1.40 -0.10
CA ILE A 73 -8.88 -1.68 -1.28
C ILE A 73 -7.42 -1.38 -0.96
N PHE A 74 -6.55 -2.37 -1.17
CA PHE A 74 -5.10 -2.20 -1.13
C PHE A 74 -4.54 -2.28 -2.55
N TYR A 75 -3.88 -1.22 -3.02
CA TYR A 75 -3.25 -1.21 -4.34
C TYR A 75 -1.74 -1.36 -4.26
N GLN A 76 -1.18 -2.03 -5.27
CA GLN A 76 0.20 -1.83 -5.67
C GLN A 76 0.33 -0.53 -6.45
N HIS A 77 1.15 0.40 -5.96
CA HIS A 77 1.12 1.79 -6.43
C HIS A 77 1.75 1.99 -7.81
N VAL A 78 2.75 1.19 -8.15
CA VAL A 78 3.51 1.31 -9.41
C VAL A 78 3.55 -0.05 -10.08
N VAL A 79 2.88 -0.13 -11.24
CA VAL A 79 2.78 -1.32 -12.07
C VAL A 79 2.70 -0.86 -13.52
N ALA A 80 3.69 -1.23 -14.34
CA ALA A 80 3.78 -0.78 -15.72
C ALA A 80 4.08 -1.90 -16.73
N THR A 81 4.35 -3.12 -16.27
CA THR A 81 4.59 -4.29 -17.11
C THR A 81 3.65 -5.44 -16.75
N GLU A 82 3.40 -6.33 -17.70
CA GLU A 82 2.66 -7.58 -17.48
C GLU A 82 3.38 -8.46 -16.44
N ASP A 83 4.69 -8.60 -16.54
CA ASP A 83 5.51 -9.36 -15.59
C ASP A 83 5.33 -8.86 -14.15
N ALA A 84 5.23 -7.54 -13.92
CA ALA A 84 5.00 -6.98 -12.59
C ALA A 84 3.59 -7.28 -12.05
N VAL A 85 2.59 -7.44 -12.93
CA VAL A 85 1.22 -7.86 -12.55
C VAL A 85 1.17 -9.36 -12.23
N LEU A 86 1.89 -10.16 -13.02
CA LEU A 86 1.83 -11.62 -12.99
C LEU A 86 2.91 -12.29 -12.14
N ARG A 87 3.54 -11.56 -11.20
CA ARG A 87 4.56 -12.17 -10.33
C ARG A 87 3.95 -13.25 -9.44
N ASP A 88 4.51 -14.46 -9.52
CA ASP A 88 4.03 -15.62 -8.77
C ASP A 88 4.09 -15.42 -7.24
N ASP A 89 5.13 -14.72 -6.75
CA ASP A 89 5.32 -14.45 -5.33
C ASP A 89 4.19 -13.58 -4.73
N LEU A 90 3.69 -12.60 -5.48
CA LEU A 90 2.55 -11.76 -5.10
C LEU A 90 1.20 -12.47 -5.23
N LEU A 91 1.07 -13.37 -6.21
CA LEU A 91 -0.18 -14.09 -6.46
C LEU A 91 -0.35 -15.32 -5.56
N GLY A 92 0.71 -15.74 -4.86
CA GLY A 92 0.68 -16.90 -3.98
C GLY A 92 0.46 -18.22 -4.74
N ALA A 93 0.94 -18.29 -5.98
CA ALA A 93 0.81 -19.43 -6.89
C ALA A 93 2.00 -20.41 -6.79
#